data_AF-A0A919Z0S4-F1
#
_entry.id   AF-A0A919Z0S4-F1
#
_cell.length_a   1.000
_cell.length_b   1.000
_cell.length_c   1.000
_cell.angle_alpha   90.00
_cell.angle_beta   90.00
_cell.angle_gamma   90.00
#
_symmetry.space_group_name_H-M   'P 1'
#
loop_
_entity.id
_entity.type
_entity.pdbx_description
1 polymer ?
#
loop_
_entity_poly.entity_id
_entity_poly.type
_entity_poly.pdbx_seq_one_letter_code
_entity_poly.pdbx_strand_id
1 'polypeptide(L)' 'MGLNSNCKTCGNKISKKAKWCPHCGESHLEPQTERVMFLLTGAAVLFLLAGFLGGIVNAIIK' A
#
# COMPACT_ATOMS: atom_id res chain seq x y z
N MET A 1 -12.00 6.98 19.68
CA MET A 1 -12.41 5.57 19.58
C MET A 1 -11.20 4.76 19.12
N GLY A 2 -10.63 3.92 19.99
CA GLY A 2 -9.41 3.15 19.67
C GLY A 2 -9.68 2.12 18.56
N LEU A 3 -8.83 2.11 17.54
CA LEU A 3 -8.93 1.20 16.39
C LEU A 3 -8.27 -0.14 16.75
N ASN A 4 -9.02 -0.99 17.46
CA ASN A 4 -8.55 -2.31 17.91
C ASN A 4 -9.13 -3.40 16.98
N SER A 5 -8.30 -4.34 16.53
CA SER A 5 -8.69 -5.56 15.83
C SER A 5 -8.52 -6.77 16.74
N ASN A 6 -9.21 -7.87 16.49
CA ASN A 6 -8.97 -9.11 17.24
C ASN A 6 -7.88 -9.92 16.53
N CYS A 7 -6.95 -10.49 17.29
CA CYS A 7 -5.95 -11.40 16.77
C CYS A 7 -6.65 -12.68 16.29
N LYS A 8 -6.38 -13.12 15.06
CA LYS A 8 -7.00 -14.34 14.49
C LYS A 8 -6.56 -15.63 15.20
N THR A 9 -5.38 -15.64 15.82
CA THR A 9 -4.86 -16.82 16.50
C THR A 9 -5.37 -16.94 17.94
N CYS A 10 -5.25 -15.88 18.73
CA CYS A 10 -5.59 -15.93 20.16
C CYS A 10 -6.91 -15.25 20.54
N GLY A 11 -7.56 -14.56 19.61
CA GLY A 11 -8.83 -13.84 19.88
C GLY A 11 -8.70 -12.56 20.70
N ASN A 12 -7.52 -12.25 21.25
CA ASN A 12 -7.30 -11.04 22.03
C ASN A 12 -7.35 -9.77 21.18
N LYS A 13 -7.76 -8.67 21.81
CA LYS A 13 -7.79 -7.34 21.19
C LYS A 13 -6.36 -6.83 21.01
N ILE A 14 -5.99 -6.56 19.78
CA ILE A 14 -4.72 -6.00 19.36
C ILE A 14 -4.92 -4.68 18.64
N SER A 15 -3.88 -3.86 18.60
CA SER A 15 -3.93 -2.62 17.82
C SER A 15 -3.84 -2.96 16.33
N LYS A 16 -4.64 -2.31 15.47
CA LYS A 16 -4.56 -2.51 14.00
C LYS A 16 -3.18 -2.17 13.41
N LYS A 17 -2.35 -1.47 14.17
CA LYS A 17 -0.96 -1.13 13.79
C LYS A 17 0.09 -2.04 14.43
N ALA A 18 -0.31 -2.97 15.30
CA ALA A 18 0.62 -3.88 15.95
C ALA A 18 1.13 -4.88 14.91
N LYS A 19 2.45 -4.89 14.67
CA LYS A 19 3.12 -5.82 13.75
C LYS A 19 3.15 -7.26 14.28
N TRP A 20 3.07 -7.39 15.61
CA TRP A 20 3.04 -8.64 16.35
C TRP A 20 2.02 -8.54 17.48
N CYS A 21 1.33 -9.65 17.75
CA CYS A 21 0.39 -9.75 18.85
C CYS A 21 1.16 -9.88 20.18
N PRO A 22 0.97 -8.97 21.15
CA PRO A 22 1.68 -9.03 22.44
C PRO A 22 1.22 -10.18 23.34
N HIS A 23 0.10 -10.85 23.01
CA HIS A 23 -0.47 -11.93 23.82
C HIS A 23 0.00 -13.32 23.39
N CYS A 24 0.20 -13.54 22.09
CA CYS A 24 0.60 -14.85 21.55
C CYS A 24 1.89 -14.81 20.72
N GLY A 25 2.40 -13.62 20.37
CA GLY A 25 3.62 -13.46 19.57
C GLY A 25 3.39 -13.58 18.06
N GLU A 26 2.18 -13.87 17.58
CA GLU A 26 1.92 -14.02 16.15
C GLU A 26 2.11 -12.72 15.39
N SER A 27 2.66 -12.80 14.18
CA SER A 27 2.80 -11.65 13.29
C SER A 27 1.46 -11.23 12.72
N HIS A 28 0.95 -10.09 13.18
CA HIS A 28 -0.19 -9.41 12.60
C HIS A 28 0.35 -8.42 11.55
N LEU A 29 0.80 -8.95 10.42
CA LEU A 29 1.03 -8.10 9.25
C LEU A 29 -0.33 -7.79 8.63
N GLU A 30 -0.97 -6.72 9.08
CA GLU A 30 -1.97 -6.07 8.24
C GLU A 30 -1.19 -5.45 7.07
N PRO A 31 -1.44 -5.87 5.82
CA PRO A 31 -0.72 -5.32 4.69
C PRO A 31 -1.17 -3.88 4.49
N GLN A 32 -0.31 -2.91 4.79
CA GLN A 32 -0.44 -1.53 4.28
C GLN A 32 -0.29 -1.46 2.74
N THR A 33 -0.28 -2.60 2.06
CA THR A 33 -0.23 -2.82 0.61
C THR A 33 -1.31 -2.07 -0.15
N GLU A 34 -2.48 -1.80 0.44
CA GLU A 34 -3.57 -1.15 -0.29
C GLU A 34 -3.24 0.28 -0.71
N ARG A 35 -2.48 1.02 0.10
CA ARG A 35 -2.02 2.38 -0.25
C ARG A 35 -0.82 2.39 -1.18
N VAL A 36 0.04 1.37 -1.06
CA VAL A 36 1.25 1.24 -1.89
C VAL A 36 0.88 0.91 -3.33
N MET A 37 -0.10 0.03 -3.54
CA MET A 37 -0.56 -0.34 -4.88
C MET A 37 -1.17 0.84 -5.64
N PHE A 38 -1.95 1.68 -4.96
CA PHE A 38 -2.53 2.87 -5.58
C PHE A 38 -1.46 3.90 -5.99
N LEU A 39 -0.42 4.09 -5.16
CA LEU A 39 0.69 5.01 -5.44
C LEU A 39 1.56 4.53 -6.60
N LEU A 40 1.92 3.25 -6.62
CA LEU A 40 2.73 2.66 -7.71
C LEU A 40 1.97 2.66 -9.04
N THR A 41 0.69 2.28 -9.03
CA THR A 41 -0.14 2.26 -10.25
C THR A 41 -0.37 3.67 -10.77
N GLY A 42 -0.68 4.63 -9.88
CA GLY A 42 -0.86 6.03 -10.25
C GLY A 42 0.41 6.64 -10.84
N ALA A 43 1.58 6.41 -10.22
CA ALA A 43 2.86 6.89 -10.73
C ALA A 43 3.20 6.29 -12.11
N ALA A 44 3.01 4.99 -12.32
CA ALA A 44 3.27 4.34 -13.60
C ALA A 44 2.39 4.91 -14.73
N VAL A 45 1.10 5.13 -14.48
CA VAL A 45 0.18 5.75 -15.44
C VAL A 45 0.62 7.19 -15.76
N LEU A 46 1.02 7.97 -14.76
CA LEU A 46 1.52 9.34 -14.95
C LEU A 46 2.78 9.39 -15.80
N PHE A 47 3.73 8.49 -15.56
CA PHE A 47 4.95 8.36 -16.34
C PHE A 47 4.66 7.94 -17.79
N LEU A 48 3.73 7.03 -18.02
CA LEU A 48 3.33 6.65 -19.38
C LEU A 48 2.65 7.82 -20.10
N LEU A 49 1.72 8.52 -19.47
CA LEU A 49 1.06 9.68 -20.10
C LEU A 49 2.06 10.81 -20.39
N ALA A 50 2.89 11.17 -19.41
CA ALA A 50 3.90 12.22 -19.57
C ALA A 50 5.00 11.82 -20.58
N GLY A 51 5.44 10.56 -20.53
CA GLY A 51 6.43 10.00 -21.45
C GLY A 51 5.90 9.81 -22.86
N PHE A 52 4.62 9.46 -23.01
CA PHE A 52 3.94 9.53 -24.31
C PHE A 52 3.89 10.97 -24.77
N LEU A 53 3.35 11.93 -24.00
CA LEU A 53 3.35 13.35 -24.42
C LEU A 53 4.75 13.86 -24.82
N GLY A 54 5.77 13.60 -24.00
CA GLY A 54 7.16 13.99 -24.25
C GLY A 54 7.82 13.26 -25.44
N GLY A 55 7.49 11.98 -25.65
CA GLY A 55 7.98 11.17 -26.76
C GLY A 55 7.33 11.54 -28.08
N ILE A 56 6.00 11.80 -28.10
CA ILE A 56 5.30 12.17 -29.33
C ILE A 56 5.74 13.56 -29.80
N VAL A 57 5.92 14.55 -28.90
CA VAL A 57 6.41 15.89 -29.32
C VAL A 57 7.82 15.83 -29.92
N ASN A 58 8.70 14.98 -29.39
CA ASN A 58 10.04 14.77 -29.96
C ASN A 58 10.00 14.06 -31.32
N ALA A 59 9.01 13.18 -31.55
CA ALA A 59 8.82 12.47 -32.81
C ALA A 59 8.10 13.31 -33.89
N ILE A 60 7.30 14.32 -33.52
CA ILE A 60 6.63 15.23 -34.48
C ILE A 60 7.55 16.36 -34.95
N ILE A 61 8.49 16.79 -34.10
CA ILE A 61 9.39 17.94 -34.38
C ILE A 61 10.67 17.51 -35.14
N LYS A 62 11.01 16.21 -35.13
CA LYS A 62 12.15 15.65 -35.88
C LYS A 62 11.74 15.26 -37.30
#